data_AF-A0A0U1LIX0-F1
#
_entry.id   AF-A0A0U1LIX0-F1
#
_cell.length_a   1.000
_cell.length_b   1.000
_cell.length_c   1.000
_cell.angle_alpha   90.00
_cell.angle_beta   90.00
_cell.angle_gamma   90.00
#
_symmetry.space_group_name_H-M   'P 1'
#
loop_
_entity.id
_entity.type
_entity.pdbx_description
1 polymer ?
#
loop_
_entity_poly.entity_id
_entity_poly.type
_entity_poly.pdbx_seq_one_letter_code
_entity_poly.pdbx_strand_id
1 'polypeptide(L)'
;MSVVREDLWWLSAFQPLISHFLDDYLPPHASGSVPYQSPVYWAEAFLSFLDSQSTIVNASLSALTLAHLANSKCDVALAQLGRHYYGLAMQQICALQEPKHPTALVRTGMILGLYELYNQPLGHHHAWQVHVQAAYSLMRELEFPHQALNKHDLRRLFTIEVGLTISLIL
;
A
#
# COMPACT_ATOMS: atom_id res chain seq x y z
N MET A 1 -22.62 -18.64 17.80
CA MET A 1 -23.13 -17.37 17.23
C MET A 1 -22.28 -16.23 17.77
N SER A 2 -21.88 -15.32 16.88
CA SER A 2 -21.45 -13.93 17.14
C SER A 2 -20.07 -13.69 17.80
N VAL A 3 -19.01 -13.69 16.98
CA VAL A 3 -17.78 -12.92 17.22
C VAL A 3 -17.43 -12.17 15.94
N VAL A 4 -18.27 -11.23 15.52
CA VAL A 4 -17.97 -10.32 14.41
C VAL A 4 -18.80 -9.05 14.61
N ARG A 5 -18.30 -8.06 15.37
CA ARG A 5 -18.78 -6.66 15.23
C ARG A 5 -18.02 -5.59 16.01
N GLU A 6 -17.15 -5.92 16.96
CA GLU A 6 -16.51 -4.88 17.79
C GLU A 6 -15.19 -4.31 17.23
N ASP A 7 -14.55 -4.94 16.24
CA ASP A 7 -13.18 -4.56 15.83
C ASP A 7 -13.08 -3.62 14.62
N LEU A 8 -14.15 -2.93 14.20
CA LEU A 8 -14.13 -2.08 13.00
C LEU A 8 -14.49 -0.61 13.26
N TRP A 9 -14.69 -0.19 14.52
CA TRP A 9 -15.03 1.21 14.84
C TRP A 9 -13.94 2.20 14.38
N TRP A 10 -12.67 1.76 14.37
CA TRP A 10 -11.57 2.56 13.84
C TRP A 10 -11.69 2.77 12.33
N LEU A 11 -12.12 1.76 11.54
CA LEU A 11 -12.30 1.94 10.09
C LEU A 11 -13.28 3.07 9.75
N SER A 12 -14.38 3.19 10.51
CA SER A 12 -15.33 4.31 10.36
C SER A 12 -14.74 5.67 10.72
N ALA A 13 -13.83 5.74 11.69
CA ALA A 13 -13.12 6.98 12.05
C ALA A 13 -12.00 7.32 11.05
N PHE A 14 -11.44 6.31 10.36
CA PHE A 14 -10.40 6.46 9.35
C PHE A 14 -10.94 6.79 7.96
N GLN A 15 -12.19 6.46 7.66
CA GLN A 15 -12.77 6.67 6.34
C GLN A 15 -12.74 8.14 5.87
N PRO A 16 -13.03 9.15 6.70
CA PRO A 16 -12.85 10.56 6.31
C PRO A 16 -11.39 10.93 6.04
N LEU A 17 -10.45 10.34 6.79
CA LEU A 17 -9.01 10.58 6.62
C LEU A 17 -8.51 9.97 5.32
N ILE A 18 -8.97 8.75 4.99
CA ILE A 18 -8.64 8.10 3.73
C ILE A 18 -9.28 8.86 2.58
N SER A 19 -10.53 9.32 2.69
CA SER A 19 -11.17 10.15 1.67
C SER A 19 -10.35 11.41 1.38
N HIS A 20 -9.92 12.13 2.42
CA HIS A 20 -9.10 13.33 2.26
C HIS A 20 -7.73 13.02 1.63
N PHE A 21 -7.07 11.95 2.08
CA PHE A 21 -5.85 11.45 1.45
C PHE A 21 -6.07 11.11 -0.03
N LEU A 22 -7.20 10.52 -0.39
CA LEU A 22 -7.50 10.21 -1.78
C LEU A 22 -7.71 11.46 -2.61
N ASP A 23 -8.36 12.48 -2.08
CA ASP A 23 -8.51 13.77 -2.77
C ASP A 23 -7.15 14.44 -3.02
N ASP A 24 -6.22 14.33 -2.07
CA ASP A 24 -4.88 14.94 -2.15
C ASP A 24 -3.89 14.10 -2.98
N TYR A 25 -4.02 12.77 -2.93
CA TYR A 25 -3.03 11.83 -3.46
C TYR A 25 -3.44 11.22 -4.82
N LEU A 26 -4.73 11.20 -5.16
CA LEU A 26 -5.16 10.84 -6.51
C LEU A 26 -4.81 11.99 -7.46
N PRO A 27 -4.14 11.72 -8.60
CA PRO A 27 -3.97 12.75 -9.60
C PRO A 27 -5.35 13.22 -10.09
N PRO A 28 -5.56 14.54 -10.29
CA PRO A 28 -6.83 15.08 -10.74
C PRO A 28 -7.17 14.47 -12.10
N HIS A 29 -8.13 13.55 -12.09
CA HIS A 29 -8.66 12.80 -13.23
C HIS A 29 -7.62 12.52 -14.32
N ALA A 30 -6.85 11.44 -14.17
CA ALA A 30 -6.07 10.87 -15.27
C ALA A 30 -7.01 10.32 -16.36
N SER A 31 -7.61 11.21 -17.15
CA SER A 31 -8.28 10.91 -18.41
C SER A 31 -7.21 10.58 -19.45
N GLY A 32 -6.64 9.38 -19.35
CA GLY A 32 -5.63 8.89 -20.28
C GLY A 32 -4.67 7.90 -19.63
N SER A 33 -4.16 6.97 -20.43
CA SER A 33 -3.13 6.00 -20.04
C SER A 33 -1.79 6.71 -19.80
N VAL A 34 -1.66 7.47 -18.72
CA VAL A 34 -0.38 8.10 -18.36
C VAL A 34 0.58 7.00 -17.90
N PRO A 35 1.71 6.74 -18.60
CA PRO A 35 2.67 5.73 -18.15
C PRO A 35 3.23 6.17 -16.80
N TYR A 36 2.78 5.51 -15.74
CA TYR A 36 3.28 5.76 -14.40
C TYR A 36 4.74 5.30 -14.33
N GLN A 37 5.66 6.23 -14.16
CA GLN A 37 7.11 6.00 -14.11
C GLN A 37 7.63 5.73 -12.70
N SER A 38 6.79 5.89 -11.66
CA SER A 38 7.20 5.76 -10.27
C SER A 38 6.10 5.17 -9.40
N PRO A 39 6.46 4.38 -8.36
CA PRO A 39 5.54 3.91 -7.34
C PRO A 39 4.63 4.99 -6.76
N VAL A 40 5.14 6.21 -6.60
CA VAL A 40 4.39 7.31 -5.98
C VAL A 40 3.03 7.56 -6.64
N TYR A 41 2.86 7.22 -7.93
CA TYR A 41 1.62 7.42 -8.68
C TYR A 41 0.61 6.26 -8.59
N TRP A 42 0.79 5.31 -7.66
CA TRP A 42 -0.09 4.15 -7.50
C TRP A 42 -1.48 4.45 -6.95
N ALA A 43 -1.82 5.72 -6.74
CA ALA A 43 -3.04 6.16 -6.07
C ALA A 43 -4.36 5.58 -6.61
N GLU A 44 -4.47 5.35 -7.92
CA GLU A 44 -5.74 5.11 -8.65
C GLU A 44 -6.66 3.99 -8.12
N ALA A 45 -6.16 3.05 -7.32
CA ALA A 45 -6.95 1.90 -6.85
C ALA A 45 -7.02 1.80 -5.32
N PHE A 46 -6.60 2.83 -4.58
CA PHE A 46 -6.82 2.85 -3.15
C PHE A 46 -8.31 2.75 -2.80
N LEU A 47 -9.20 3.30 -3.64
CA LEU A 47 -10.64 3.10 -3.51
C LEU A 47 -11.01 1.61 -3.53
N SER A 48 -10.38 0.79 -4.38
CA SER A 48 -10.63 -0.66 -4.40
C SER A 48 -10.04 -1.41 -3.20
N PHE A 49 -9.12 -0.79 -2.45
CA PHE A 49 -8.56 -1.36 -1.23
C PHE A 49 -9.41 -1.03 0.01
N LEU A 50 -10.24 0.02 -0.04
CA LEU A 50 -11.20 0.35 1.03
C LEU A 50 -12.24 -0.76 1.24
N ASP A 51 -12.63 -1.45 0.17
CA ASP A 51 -13.55 -2.59 0.24
C ASP A 51 -12.86 -3.89 0.67
N SER A 52 -11.55 -3.83 0.98
CA SER A 52 -10.82 -5.02 1.42
C SER A 52 -11.24 -5.43 2.83
N GLN A 53 -11.70 -6.66 2.97
CA GLN A 53 -11.92 -7.30 4.27
C GLN A 53 -10.60 -7.76 4.92
N SER A 54 -9.46 -7.46 4.30
CA SER A 54 -8.15 -7.88 4.77
C SER A 54 -7.58 -6.91 5.80
N THR A 55 -7.40 -7.39 7.03
CA THR A 55 -6.85 -6.60 8.15
C THR A 55 -5.47 -6.03 7.85
N ILE A 56 -4.65 -6.76 7.09
CA ILE A 56 -3.28 -6.37 6.75
C ILE A 56 -3.25 -5.27 5.68
N VAL A 57 -4.21 -5.29 4.74
CA VAL A 57 -4.40 -4.23 3.75
C VAL A 57 -4.90 -2.97 4.46
N ASN A 58 -5.84 -3.10 5.40
CA ASN A 58 -6.37 -1.96 6.14
C ASN A 58 -5.32 -1.32 7.05
N ALA A 59 -4.49 -2.12 7.72
CA ALA A 59 -3.39 -1.61 8.55
C ALA A 59 -2.35 -0.87 7.71
N SER A 60 -1.92 -1.45 6.58
CA SER A 60 -0.96 -0.78 5.68
C SER A 60 -1.52 0.49 5.05
N LEU A 61 -2.80 0.51 4.65
CA LEU A 61 -3.46 1.70 4.13
C LEU A 61 -3.56 2.81 5.18
N SER A 62 -3.94 2.44 6.41
CA SER A 62 -4.00 3.39 7.54
C SER A 62 -2.63 4.02 7.82
N ALA A 63 -1.55 3.22 7.76
CA ALA A 63 -0.19 3.72 7.92
C ALA A 63 0.16 4.78 6.86
N LEU A 64 -0.12 4.50 5.58
CA LEU A 64 0.16 5.42 4.47
C LEU A 64 -0.65 6.71 4.57
N THR A 65 -1.96 6.61 4.82
CA THR A 65 -2.85 7.76 4.98
C THR A 65 -2.41 8.66 6.14
N LEU A 66 -2.06 8.06 7.29
CA LEU A 66 -1.61 8.82 8.45
C LEU A 66 -0.26 9.48 8.22
N ALA A 67 0.68 8.80 7.55
CA ALA A 67 1.95 9.39 7.18
C ALA A 67 1.78 10.60 6.27
N HIS A 68 0.89 10.50 5.27
CA HIS A 68 0.53 11.63 4.41
C HIS A 68 0.01 12.81 5.20
N LEU A 69 -1.02 12.60 6.02
CA LEU A 69 -1.63 13.66 6.83
C LEU A 69 -0.64 14.26 7.82
N ALA A 70 0.21 13.44 8.43
CA ALA A 70 1.23 13.90 9.36
C ALA A 70 2.23 14.83 8.68
N ASN A 71 2.68 14.50 7.47
CA ASN A 71 3.58 15.36 6.69
C ASN A 71 2.88 16.64 6.23
N SER A 72 1.64 16.55 5.75
CA SER A 72 0.87 17.72 5.30
C SER A 72 0.54 18.68 6.45
N LYS A 73 0.36 18.18 7.67
CA LYS A 73 -0.01 18.98 8.85
C LYS A 73 1.14 19.23 9.84
N CYS A 74 2.32 18.69 9.58
CA CYS A 74 3.45 18.64 10.52
C CYS A 74 3.06 18.07 11.90
N ASP A 75 2.18 17.06 11.94
CA ASP A 75 1.61 16.51 13.17
C ASP A 75 2.37 15.24 13.62
N VAL A 76 3.10 15.38 14.72
CA VAL A 76 3.93 14.30 15.29
C VAL A 76 3.08 13.16 15.86
N ALA A 77 1.88 13.44 16.38
CA ALA A 77 0.99 12.40 16.91
C ALA A 77 0.43 11.53 15.79
N LEU A 78 0.04 12.15 14.66
CA LEU A 78 -0.36 11.41 13.46
C LEU A 78 0.80 10.59 12.89
N ALA A 79 2.04 11.12 12.92
CA ALA A 79 3.22 10.37 12.49
C ALA A 79 3.48 9.14 13.37
N GLN A 80 3.32 9.27 14.70
CA GLN A 80 3.44 8.15 15.64
C GLN A 80 2.36 7.10 15.40
N LEU A 81 1.13 7.52 15.18
CA LEU A 81 0.02 6.62 14.88
C LEU A 81 0.24 5.89 13.54
N GLY A 82 0.73 6.59 12.51
CA GLY A 82 1.10 5.97 11.24
C GLY A 82 2.16 4.88 11.40
N ARG A 83 3.23 5.15 12.18
CA ARG A 83 4.25 4.15 12.53
C ARG A 83 3.68 2.95 13.29
N HIS A 84 2.70 3.16 14.16
CA HIS A 84 2.03 2.09 14.87
C HIS A 84 1.31 1.13 13.90
N TYR A 85 0.52 1.66 12.97
CA TYR A 85 -0.18 0.85 11.96
C TYR A 85 0.78 0.15 10.99
N TYR A 86 1.89 0.79 10.63
CA TYR A 86 2.97 0.14 9.89
C TYR A 86 3.51 -1.08 10.66
N GLY A 87 3.82 -0.91 11.95
CA GLY A 87 4.27 -1.99 12.82
C GLY A 87 3.25 -3.14 12.92
N LEU A 88 1.96 -2.83 13.03
CA LEU A 88 0.89 -3.83 13.02
C LEU A 88 0.84 -4.63 11.72
N ALA A 89 0.95 -3.96 10.57
CA ALA A 89 1.00 -4.65 9.27
C ALA A 89 2.20 -5.59 9.18
N MET A 90 3.38 -5.15 9.62
CA MET A 90 4.59 -5.99 9.66
C MET A 90 4.45 -7.19 10.60
N GLN A 91 3.88 -7.00 11.79
CA GLN A 91 3.60 -8.10 12.71
C GLN A 91 2.65 -9.14 12.10
N GLN A 92 1.61 -8.68 11.40
CA GLN A 92 0.69 -9.57 10.69
C GLN A 92 1.40 -10.34 9.57
N ILE A 93 2.29 -9.70 8.80
CA ILE A 93 3.11 -10.36 7.77
C ILE A 93 3.98 -11.45 8.42
N CYS A 94 4.71 -11.13 9.48
CA CYS A 94 5.61 -12.06 10.15
C CYS A 94 4.89 -13.24 10.83
N ALA A 95 3.61 -13.08 11.18
CA ALA A 95 2.80 -14.13 11.77
C ALA A 95 2.22 -15.13 10.74
N LEU A 96 2.35 -14.85 9.44
CA LEU A 96 1.86 -15.74 8.39
C LEU A 96 2.71 -17.02 8.34
N GLN A 97 2.07 -18.16 8.60
CA GLN A 97 2.68 -19.47 8.41
C GLN A 97 2.72 -19.86 6.92
N GLU A 98 1.76 -19.37 6.15
CA GLU A 98 1.63 -19.55 4.69
C GLU A 98 0.93 -18.30 4.11
N PRO A 99 1.13 -17.96 2.82
CA PRO A 99 0.46 -16.84 2.17
C PRO A 99 -1.03 -17.14 1.92
N LYS A 100 -1.81 -17.19 3.01
CA LYS A 100 -3.27 -17.21 2.94
C LYS A 100 -3.70 -15.84 2.41
N HIS A 101 -4.22 -15.79 1.19
CA HIS A 101 -4.61 -14.57 0.45
C HIS A 101 -3.43 -13.82 -0.21
N PRO A 102 -2.73 -14.43 -1.18
CA PRO A 102 -1.56 -13.84 -1.82
C PRO A 102 -1.88 -12.50 -2.52
N THR A 103 -3.09 -12.30 -3.05
CA THR A 103 -3.55 -11.00 -3.58
C THR A 103 -3.50 -9.88 -2.53
N ALA A 104 -3.92 -10.16 -1.29
CA ALA A 104 -3.90 -9.16 -0.22
C ALA A 104 -2.46 -8.83 0.19
N LEU A 105 -1.56 -9.81 0.15
CA LEU A 105 -0.15 -9.62 0.44
C LEU A 105 0.57 -8.83 -0.64
N VAL A 106 0.26 -9.07 -1.92
CA VAL A 106 0.73 -8.26 -3.05
C VAL A 106 0.33 -6.80 -2.86
N ARG A 107 -0.94 -6.54 -2.53
CA ARG A 107 -1.44 -5.19 -2.26
C ARG A 107 -0.77 -4.55 -1.04
N THR A 108 -0.62 -5.30 0.03
CA THR A 108 0.09 -4.85 1.24
C THR A 108 1.52 -4.43 0.92
N GLY A 109 2.28 -5.25 0.18
CA GLY A 109 3.64 -4.92 -0.21
C GLY A 109 3.72 -3.66 -1.07
N MET A 110 2.77 -3.45 -1.99
CA MET A 110 2.68 -2.19 -2.74
C MET A 110 2.43 -0.99 -1.81
N ILE A 111 1.49 -1.09 -0.87
CA ILE A 111 1.14 0.01 0.05
C ILE A 111 2.29 0.33 1.00
N LEU A 112 2.95 -0.68 1.57
CA LEU A 112 4.10 -0.49 2.46
C LEU A 112 5.31 0.08 1.72
N GLY A 113 5.52 -0.32 0.46
CA GLY A 113 6.52 0.31 -0.40
C GLY A 113 6.30 1.82 -0.55
N LEU A 114 5.04 2.25 -0.73
CA LEU A 114 4.70 3.67 -0.78
C LEU A 114 4.88 4.38 0.55
N TYR A 115 4.45 3.74 1.65
CA TYR A 115 4.64 4.28 2.98
C TYR A 115 6.12 4.58 3.25
N GLU A 116 7.00 3.63 2.90
CA GLU A 116 8.45 3.81 3.05
C GLU A 116 8.95 4.96 2.18
N LEU A 117 8.63 4.96 0.88
CA LEU A 117 8.98 6.04 -0.06
C LEU A 117 8.58 7.42 0.47
N TYR A 118 7.40 7.51 1.09
CA TYR A 118 6.84 8.76 1.60
C TYR A 118 7.49 9.21 2.92
N ASN A 119 7.97 8.28 3.74
CA ASN A 119 8.58 8.58 5.04
C ASN A 119 10.11 8.58 5.04
N GLN A 120 10.77 8.38 3.89
CA GLN A 120 12.24 8.27 3.87
C GLN A 120 12.89 9.59 4.31
N PRO A 121 13.73 9.59 5.37
CA PRO A 121 14.75 10.61 5.48
C PRO A 121 15.73 10.41 4.32
N LEU A 122 16.18 11.51 3.71
CA LEU A 122 17.22 11.54 2.66
C LEU A 122 18.39 10.65 3.09
N GLY A 123 18.50 9.43 2.54
CA GLY A 123 19.62 8.51 2.80
C GLY A 123 19.28 7.06 3.18
N HIS A 124 18.02 6.61 3.31
CA HIS A 124 17.68 5.20 3.57
C HIS A 124 17.04 4.51 2.35
N HIS A 125 17.77 4.44 1.24
CA HIS A 125 17.22 4.19 -0.10
C HIS A 125 16.61 2.81 -0.42
N HIS A 126 16.49 1.86 0.52
CA HIS A 126 16.26 0.45 0.16
C HIS A 126 15.02 -0.21 0.78
N ALA A 127 14.42 0.33 1.84
CA ALA A 127 13.30 -0.34 2.52
C ALA A 127 12.04 -0.47 1.64
N TRP A 128 11.74 0.57 0.85
CA TRP A 128 10.63 0.54 -0.11
C TRP A 128 10.84 -0.53 -1.19
N GLN A 129 12.09 -0.73 -1.65
CA GLN A 129 12.43 -1.70 -2.70
C GLN A 129 12.17 -3.12 -2.23
N VAL A 130 12.42 -3.43 -0.94
CA VAL A 130 12.15 -4.76 -0.37
C VAL A 130 10.67 -5.10 -0.45
N HIS A 131 9.78 -4.21 0.00
CA HIS A 131 8.33 -4.42 -0.05
C HIS A 131 7.81 -4.58 -1.48
N VAL A 132 8.37 -3.78 -2.37
CA VAL A 132 8.03 -3.75 -3.79
C VAL A 132 8.49 -5.03 -4.51
N GLN A 133 9.71 -5.49 -4.26
CA GLN A 133 10.22 -6.75 -4.77
C GLN A 133 9.42 -7.93 -4.22
N ALA A 134 9.07 -7.92 -2.94
CA ALA A 134 8.24 -8.95 -2.33
C ALA A 134 6.85 -9.02 -2.99
N ALA A 135 6.21 -7.87 -3.24
CA ALA A 135 4.93 -7.82 -3.94
C ALA A 135 5.02 -8.40 -5.36
N TYR A 136 6.11 -8.11 -6.08
CA TYR A 136 6.34 -8.64 -7.42
C TYR A 136 6.59 -10.16 -7.40
N SER A 137 7.43 -10.65 -6.50
CA SER A 137 7.68 -12.10 -6.34
C SER A 137 6.40 -12.85 -6.00
N LEU A 138 5.60 -12.35 -5.05
CA LEU A 138 4.31 -12.94 -4.68
C LEU A 138 3.33 -12.97 -5.86
N MET A 139 3.33 -11.93 -6.70
CA MET A 139 2.49 -11.92 -7.90
C MET A 139 2.91 -13.00 -8.90
N ARG A 140 4.22 -13.24 -9.07
CA ARG A 140 4.74 -14.29 -9.96
C ARG A 140 4.43 -15.71 -9.48
N GLU A 141 4.17 -15.88 -8.18
CA GLU A 141 3.76 -17.15 -7.59
C GLU A 141 2.25 -17.41 -7.71
N LEU A 142 1.45 -16.44 -8.18
CA LEU A 142 0.03 -16.65 -8.45
C LEU A 142 -0.15 -17.50 -9.72
N GLU A 143 -1.00 -18.52 -9.64
CA GLU A 143 -1.32 -19.41 -10.78
C GLU A 143 -2.02 -18.64 -11.93
N PHE A 144 -2.89 -17.68 -11.58
CA PHE A 144 -3.57 -16.80 -12.54
C PHE A 144 -3.57 -15.33 -12.06
N PRO A 145 -2.45 -14.59 -12.22
CA PRO A 145 -2.32 -13.21 -11.74
C PRO A 145 -3.40 -12.29 -12.32
N HIS A 146 -3.77 -12.50 -13.59
CA HIS A 146 -4.79 -11.70 -14.29
C HIS A 146 -6.23 -11.92 -13.81
N GLN A 147 -6.48 -13.00 -13.08
CA GLN A 147 -7.78 -13.28 -12.46
C GLN A 147 -7.79 -12.83 -10.98
N ALA A 148 -6.63 -12.91 -10.32
CA ALA A 148 -6.47 -12.60 -8.91
C ALA A 148 -6.21 -11.10 -8.62
N LEU A 149 -5.60 -10.38 -9.56
CA LEU A 149 -5.26 -8.96 -9.46
C LEU A 149 -6.02 -8.15 -10.52
N ASN A 150 -6.48 -6.96 -10.16
CA ASN A 150 -7.15 -6.09 -11.11
C ASN A 150 -6.13 -5.46 -12.09
N LYS A 151 -6.63 -4.84 -13.16
CA LYS A 151 -5.77 -4.22 -14.19
C LYS A 151 -4.83 -3.14 -13.61
N HIS A 152 -5.25 -2.43 -12.58
CA HIS A 152 -4.42 -1.41 -11.94
C HIS A 152 -3.31 -2.04 -11.09
N ASP A 153 -3.62 -3.08 -10.31
CA ASP A 153 -2.65 -3.84 -9.51
C ASP A 153 -1.51 -4.37 -10.40
N LEU A 154 -1.84 -4.99 -11.54
CA LEU A 154 -0.86 -5.51 -12.49
C LEU A 154 -0.02 -4.40 -13.11
N ARG A 155 -0.67 -3.32 -13.56
CA ARG A 155 0.02 -2.18 -14.17
C ARG A 155 1.11 -1.60 -13.26
N ARG A 156 0.85 -1.51 -11.95
CA ARG A 156 1.82 -1.03 -10.95
C ARG A 156 3.02 -1.95 -10.80
N LEU A 157 2.77 -3.26 -10.71
CA LEU A 157 3.83 -4.26 -10.61
C LEU A 157 4.73 -4.27 -11.85
N PHE A 158 4.19 -3.99 -13.03
CA PHE A 158 5.00 -3.83 -14.23
C PHE A 158 5.78 -2.51 -14.28
N THR A 159 5.25 -1.41 -13.73
CA THR A 159 6.03 -0.17 -13.54
C THR A 159 7.26 -0.42 -12.66
N ILE A 160 7.11 -1.24 -11.61
CA ILE A 160 8.20 -1.64 -10.71
C ILE A 160 9.29 -2.39 -11.47
N GLU A 161 8.89 -3.42 -12.24
CA GLU A 161 9.82 -4.24 -13.01
C GLU A 161 10.67 -3.38 -13.95
N VAL A 162 10.03 -2.44 -14.66
CA VAL A 162 10.73 -1.53 -15.56
C VAL A 162 11.68 -0.61 -14.79
N GLY A 163 11.24 -0.06 -13.65
CA GLY A 163 12.07 0.81 -12.80
C GLY A 163 13.29 0.10 -12.20
N LEU A 164 13.12 -1.11 -11.65
CA LEU A 164 14.20 -1.93 -11.12
C LEU A 164 15.18 -2.36 -12.21
N THR A 165 14.67 -2.72 -13.39
CA THR A 165 15.51 -3.08 -14.55
C THR A 165 16.38 -1.90 -14.98
N ILE A 166 15.82 -0.68 -15.02
CA ILE A 166 16.58 0.53 -15.37
C ILE A 166 17.63 0.85 -14.29
N SER A 167 17.29 0.73 -13.00
CA SER A 167 18.22 0.98 -11.90
C SER A 167 19.34 -0.07 -11.77
N LEU A 168 19.19 -1.25 -12.36
CA LEU A 168 20.24 -2.29 -12.40
C LEU A 168 21.16 -2.19 -13.62
N ILE A 169 20.77 -1.39 -14.63
CA ILE A 169 21.53 -1.18 -15.87
C ILE A 169 22.36 0.13 -15.81
N LEU A 170 22.02 1.05 -14.90
CA LEU A 170 22.74 2.31 -14.63
C LEU A 170 23.68 2.16 -13.42
#